data_AF-A0A1B2LWJ5-F1
#
_entry.id   AF-A0A1B2LWJ5-F1
#
_cell.length_a   1.000
_cell.length_b   1.000
_cell.length_c   1.000
_cell.angle_alpha   90.00
_cell.angle_beta   90.00
_cell.angle_gamma   90.00
#
_symmetry.space_group_name_H-M   'P 1'
#
loop_
_entity.id
_entity.type
_entity.pdbx_description
1 polymer ?
#
loop_
_entity_poly.entity_id
_entity_poly.type
_entity_poly.pdbx_seq_one_letter_code
_entity_poly.pdbx_strand_id
1 'polypeptide(L)'
;MPKLILKHTCLPLLIAISLVISGCQSHKSLGENTRTTTQKIKSLIGLGPKDKIPEIDKKGVVDIAKSTQQQIQELLINMPTGQWVYIENDLQGLYDLQNKNAQSFILSLRLNCKITTQRPSFSIQNADNQVVLKAYDDSAGAIQFLLDNKNYGNPFDQHNTKKLDSFKQNILQAKNIKIFNAGKLYSFDNQKSELLNKAVSCNPNT
;
A
#
# COMPACT_ATOMS: atom_id res chain seq x y z
N MET A 1 12.29 52.17 -30.31
CA MET A 1 12.29 53.18 -29.22
C MET A 1 11.23 54.22 -29.54
N PRO A 2 10.23 54.38 -28.66
CA PRO A 2 9.98 55.68 -28.06
C PRO A 2 9.85 55.59 -26.53
N LYS A 3 10.37 56.60 -25.84
CA LYS A 3 10.18 56.89 -24.42
C LYS A 3 8.87 57.65 -24.26
N LEU A 4 8.09 57.35 -23.22
CA LEU A 4 7.31 58.35 -22.51
C LEU A 4 7.33 58.05 -21.00
N ILE A 5 7.44 59.13 -20.24
CA ILE A 5 7.77 59.25 -18.82
C ILE A 5 6.49 59.65 -18.05
N LEU A 6 6.55 59.60 -16.72
CA LEU A 6 5.81 60.43 -15.72
C LEU A 6 4.55 59.74 -15.11
N LYS A 7 4.25 59.73 -13.80
CA LYS A 7 4.79 60.37 -12.59
C LYS A 7 4.25 59.63 -11.34
N HIS A 8 4.97 59.83 -10.23
CA HIS A 8 4.70 59.48 -8.83
C HIS A 8 3.25 59.55 -8.32
N THR A 9 2.92 58.68 -7.37
CA THR A 9 2.39 59.10 -6.06
C THR A 9 2.81 58.13 -4.94
N CYS A 10 3.50 58.71 -3.97
CA CYS A 10 3.84 58.21 -2.65
C CYS A 10 2.74 58.71 -1.69
N LEU A 11 2.23 57.87 -0.77
CA LEU A 11 2.02 58.30 0.62
C LEU A 11 1.79 57.09 1.57
N PRO A 12 2.53 57.02 2.69
CA PRO A 12 2.29 56.12 3.83
C PRO A 12 1.57 56.85 4.98
N LEU A 13 0.80 56.14 5.83
CA LEU A 13 0.36 56.61 7.17
C LEU A 13 -0.26 55.41 7.94
N LEU A 14 0.37 54.81 8.96
CA LEU A 14 0.72 55.19 10.36
C LEU A 14 -0.31 54.69 11.42
N ILE A 15 0.23 53.97 12.42
CA ILE A 15 0.02 54.10 13.90
C ILE A 15 -1.38 53.68 14.45
N ALA A 16 -1.60 52.99 15.58
CA ALA A 16 -0.89 52.71 16.85
C ALA A 16 -1.34 51.31 17.36
N ILE A 17 -0.62 50.45 18.09
CA ILE A 17 0.11 50.53 19.39
C ILE A 17 -0.70 51.06 20.58
N SER A 18 -1.21 50.14 21.41
CA SER A 18 -0.94 50.05 22.86
C SER A 18 -1.57 48.75 23.42
N LEU A 19 -0.86 47.78 24.06
CA LEU A 19 -0.27 47.79 25.42
C LEU A 19 -1.38 47.99 26.50
N VAL A 20 -1.56 47.23 27.59
CA VAL A 20 -0.65 46.40 28.39
C VAL A 20 -1.46 45.54 29.45
N ILE A 21 -0.83 44.47 29.95
CA ILE A 21 -0.82 43.78 31.29
C ILE A 21 -2.00 43.01 31.95
N SER A 22 -1.60 41.79 32.35
CA SER A 22 -1.64 41.18 33.70
C SER A 22 -2.87 40.43 34.18
N GLY A 23 -2.62 39.16 34.55
CA GLY A 23 -3.41 38.46 35.56
C GLY A 23 -3.20 36.95 35.63
N CYS A 24 -2.05 36.50 36.15
CA CYS A 24 -1.94 35.17 36.75
C CYS A 24 -2.73 35.19 38.07
N GLN A 25 -3.80 34.39 38.21
CA GLN A 25 -4.30 34.03 39.54
C GLN A 25 -4.72 32.55 39.57
N SER A 26 -3.94 31.79 40.33
CA SER A 26 -4.24 30.45 40.80
C SER A 26 -5.39 30.50 41.81
N HIS A 27 -6.49 29.79 41.54
CA HIS A 27 -7.46 29.41 42.57
C HIS A 27 -7.36 27.89 42.83
N LYS A 28 -6.78 27.55 43.98
CA LYS A 28 -7.11 26.36 44.80
C LYS A 28 -8.56 26.53 45.32
N SER A 29 -9.37 25.56 45.72
CA SER A 29 -9.40 24.09 45.74
C SER A 29 -10.75 23.65 46.36
N LEU A 30 -11.00 22.33 46.40
CA LEU A 30 -12.08 21.57 47.08
C LEU A 30 -13.42 21.57 46.35
N GLY A 31 -14.10 20.46 46.08
CA GLY A 31 -14.00 19.01 46.35
C GLY A 31 -15.17 18.37 45.57
N GLU A 32 -15.37 17.09 45.31
CA GLU A 32 -14.87 15.82 45.82
C GLU A 32 -15.05 14.76 44.70
N ASN A 33 -14.13 13.79 44.66
CA ASN A 33 -14.30 12.39 44.26
C ASN A 33 -15.41 11.99 43.26
N THR A 34 -15.03 11.65 42.02
CA THR A 34 -15.24 10.28 41.53
C THR A 34 -14.30 9.94 40.37
N ARG A 35 -13.67 8.77 40.51
CA ARG A 35 -12.76 8.15 39.58
C ARG A 35 -13.45 7.72 38.28
N THR A 36 -12.63 7.62 37.24
CA THR A 36 -12.69 6.64 36.13
C THR A 36 -13.79 6.77 35.06
N THR A 37 -13.58 7.60 34.02
CA THR A 37 -14.03 7.25 32.64
C THR A 37 -13.25 7.97 31.53
N THR A 38 -11.92 7.86 31.47
CA THR A 38 -11.17 8.31 30.26
C THR A 38 -10.12 7.30 29.79
N GLN A 39 -10.01 6.14 30.44
CA GLN A 39 -9.07 5.07 30.04
C GLN A 39 -9.72 3.81 29.46
N LYS A 40 -11.05 3.76 29.27
CA LYS A 40 -11.78 2.54 28.86
C LYS A 40 -12.21 2.45 27.39
N ILE A 41 -11.78 3.37 26.51
CA ILE A 41 -12.11 3.29 25.07
C ILE A 41 -10.89 2.94 24.19
N LYS A 42 -9.66 3.08 24.70
CA LYS A 42 -8.45 2.61 23.99
C LYS A 42 -8.18 1.10 24.13
N SER A 43 -8.96 0.37 24.93
CA SER A 43 -8.73 -1.05 25.24
C SER A 43 -9.65 -2.03 24.50
N LEU A 44 -10.47 -1.56 23.54
CA LEU A 44 -11.48 -2.40 22.87
C LEU A 44 -11.30 -2.52 21.35
N ILE A 45 -10.19 -2.04 20.79
CA ILE A 45 -9.85 -2.24 19.37
C ILE A 45 -8.55 -3.04 19.28
N GLY A 46 -8.68 -4.36 19.13
CA GLY A 46 -7.73 -5.19 18.39
C GLY A 46 -6.25 -5.14 18.79
N LEU A 47 -5.91 -5.29 20.07
CA LEU A 47 -4.53 -5.57 20.46
C LEU A 47 -4.34 -7.09 20.54
N GLY A 48 -3.88 -7.69 19.45
CA GLY A 48 -3.10 -8.92 19.57
C GLY A 48 -1.91 -8.73 20.53
N PRO A 49 -1.26 -9.82 20.98
CA PRO A 49 -0.08 -9.72 21.82
C PRO A 49 0.92 -8.75 21.18
N LYS A 50 1.29 -7.70 21.92
CA LYS A 50 2.07 -6.56 21.40
C LYS A 50 3.45 -6.96 20.88
N ASP A 51 3.94 -8.13 21.27
CA ASP A 51 5.35 -8.47 21.15
C ASP A 51 5.65 -9.55 20.10
N LYS A 52 4.63 -10.00 19.34
CA LYS A 52 4.82 -11.05 18.32
C LYS A 52 4.39 -10.57 16.93
N ILE A 53 5.37 -10.48 16.03
CA ILE A 53 5.14 -10.34 14.59
C ILE A 53 4.35 -11.58 14.14
N PRO A 54 3.27 -11.43 13.35
CA PRO A 54 2.53 -12.57 12.83
C PRO A 54 3.47 -13.44 11.98
N GLU A 55 3.41 -14.75 12.18
CA GLU A 55 4.31 -15.71 11.54
C GLU A 55 3.74 -16.18 10.21
N ILE A 56 4.59 -16.23 9.18
CA ILE A 56 4.26 -16.86 7.91
C ILE A 56 4.43 -18.37 8.08
N ASP A 57 3.36 -19.12 7.86
CA ASP A 57 3.40 -20.56 7.99
C ASP A 57 4.27 -21.22 6.89
N LYS A 58 4.49 -22.54 7.02
CA LYS A 58 5.27 -23.31 6.04
C LYS A 58 4.70 -23.22 4.62
N LYS A 59 3.39 -22.98 4.47
CA LYS A 59 2.67 -22.84 3.20
C LYS A 59 2.70 -21.41 2.66
N GLY A 60 3.31 -20.46 3.36
CA GLY A 60 3.37 -19.06 2.93
C GLY A 60 2.12 -18.25 3.26
N VAL A 61 1.30 -18.70 4.20
CA VAL A 61 0.08 -18.02 4.63
C VAL A 61 0.32 -17.32 5.96
N VAL A 62 -0.27 -16.13 6.15
CA VAL A 62 -0.21 -15.38 7.41
C VAL A 62 -1.57 -14.74 7.72
N ASP A 63 -2.10 -15.05 8.91
CA ASP A 63 -3.31 -14.42 9.45
C ASP A 63 -2.94 -13.19 10.28
N ILE A 64 -3.48 -12.03 9.88
CA ILE A 64 -3.26 -10.73 10.53
C ILE A 64 -4.50 -10.19 11.23
N ALA A 65 -5.55 -11.00 11.43
CA ALA A 65 -6.84 -10.58 12.01
C ALA A 65 -6.71 -9.90 13.39
N LYS A 66 -5.69 -10.25 14.16
CA LYS A 66 -5.40 -9.68 15.49
C LYS A 66 -4.14 -8.82 15.52
N SER A 67 -3.49 -8.60 14.37
CA SER A 67 -2.23 -7.87 14.30
C SER A 67 -2.46 -6.36 14.32
N THR A 68 -1.54 -5.64 14.96
CA THR A 68 -1.50 -4.18 14.91
C THR A 68 -0.90 -3.69 13.59
N GLN A 69 -1.10 -2.41 13.25
CA GLN A 69 -0.50 -1.82 12.06
C GLN A 69 1.03 -1.90 12.05
N GLN A 70 1.67 -1.73 13.22
CA GLN A 70 3.12 -1.83 13.36
C GLN A 70 3.60 -3.25 13.05
N GLN A 71 2.91 -4.27 13.58
CA GLN A 71 3.22 -5.68 13.30
C GLN A 71 3.05 -6.04 11.83
N ILE A 72 2.05 -5.46 11.15
CA ILE A 72 1.85 -5.66 9.71
C ILE A 72 3.01 -5.01 8.93
N GLN A 73 3.46 -3.81 9.31
CA GLN A 73 4.62 -3.18 8.67
C GLN A 73 5.90 -4.01 8.88
N GLU A 74 6.14 -4.50 10.10
CA GLU A 74 7.27 -5.37 10.40
C GLU A 74 7.21 -6.70 9.63
N LEU A 75 6.01 -7.27 9.44
CA LEU A 75 5.80 -8.42 8.57
C LEU A 75 6.22 -8.12 7.12
N LEU A 76 5.81 -6.99 6.55
CA LEU A 76 6.15 -6.61 5.17
C LEU A 76 7.67 -6.38 5.01
N ILE A 77 8.29 -5.72 5.99
CA ILE A 77 9.76 -5.53 6.06
C ILE A 77 10.48 -6.88 6.09
N ASN A 78 9.99 -7.83 6.89
CA ASN A 78 10.61 -9.14 7.07
C ASN A 78 10.09 -10.21 6.11
N MET A 79 9.22 -9.84 5.16
CA MET A 79 8.63 -10.79 4.21
C MET A 79 9.76 -11.52 3.46
N PRO A 80 9.70 -12.85 3.31
CA PRO A 80 10.69 -13.60 2.56
C PRO A 80 10.74 -13.14 1.10
N THR A 81 11.93 -13.17 0.51
CA THR A 81 12.11 -12.79 -0.90
C THR A 81 11.92 -13.98 -1.83
N GLY A 82 11.42 -13.74 -3.04
CA GLY A 82 11.36 -14.73 -4.13
C GLY A 82 10.28 -15.79 -3.99
N GLN A 83 9.33 -15.61 -3.06
CA GLN A 83 8.20 -16.50 -2.88
C GLN A 83 6.92 -15.71 -2.63
N TRP A 84 5.79 -16.33 -2.97
CA TRP A 84 4.48 -15.79 -2.65
C TRP A 84 4.18 -15.90 -1.16
N VAL A 85 3.60 -14.84 -0.62
CA VAL A 85 3.03 -14.77 0.72
C VAL A 85 1.58 -14.33 0.60
N TYR A 86 0.68 -15.14 1.16
CA TYR A 86 -0.74 -14.87 1.20
C TYR A 86 -1.12 -14.34 2.59
N ILE A 87 -1.53 -13.09 2.63
CA ILE A 87 -1.87 -12.35 3.85
C ILE A 87 -3.39 -12.30 3.96
N GLU A 88 -3.94 -12.79 5.06
CA GLU A 88 -5.38 -12.83 5.28
C GLU A 88 -5.81 -12.12 6.58
N ASN A 89 -6.92 -11.41 6.50
CA ASN A 89 -7.66 -10.86 7.62
C ASN A 89 -9.14 -11.20 7.40
N ASP A 90 -9.55 -12.37 7.89
CA ASP A 90 -10.91 -12.85 7.75
C ASP A 90 -11.93 -11.92 8.41
N LEU A 91 -11.57 -11.26 9.52
CA LEU A 91 -12.46 -10.33 10.23
C LEU A 91 -12.78 -9.08 9.42
N GLN A 92 -11.85 -8.63 8.58
CA GLN A 92 -12.01 -7.45 7.72
C GLN A 92 -12.26 -7.81 6.25
N GLY A 93 -12.28 -9.09 5.91
CA GLY A 93 -12.40 -9.57 4.53
C GLY A 93 -11.25 -9.10 3.62
N LEU A 94 -10.05 -8.91 4.17
CA LEU A 94 -8.86 -8.49 3.42
C LEU A 94 -7.98 -9.70 3.13
N TYR A 95 -7.66 -9.90 1.85
CA TYR A 95 -6.84 -10.99 1.37
C TYR A 95 -5.89 -10.47 0.30
N ASP A 96 -4.60 -10.52 0.56
CA ASP A 96 -3.58 -10.03 -0.37
C ASP A 96 -2.57 -11.12 -0.68
N LEU A 97 -2.07 -11.10 -1.91
CA LEU A 97 -1.02 -12.01 -2.37
C LEU A 97 0.16 -11.19 -2.88
N GLN A 98 1.31 -11.35 -2.22
CA GLN A 98 2.49 -10.51 -2.42
C GLN A 98 3.76 -11.34 -2.62
N ASN A 99 4.70 -10.80 -3.39
CA ASN A 99 6.02 -11.38 -3.61
C ASN A 99 7.07 -10.27 -3.59
N LYS A 100 7.99 -10.32 -2.63
CA LYS A 100 9.10 -9.37 -2.52
C LYS A 100 10.31 -9.89 -3.26
N ASN A 101 10.99 -9.05 -4.02
CA ASN A 101 12.27 -9.43 -4.62
C ASN A 101 13.47 -8.99 -3.78
N ALA A 102 14.68 -9.38 -4.21
CA ALA A 102 15.93 -9.04 -3.53
C ALA A 102 16.24 -7.52 -3.49
N GLN A 103 15.53 -6.71 -4.28
CA GLN A 103 15.67 -5.25 -4.33
C GLN A 103 14.56 -4.55 -3.53
N SER A 104 13.82 -5.29 -2.69
CA SER A 104 12.71 -4.79 -1.87
C SER A 104 11.54 -4.20 -2.67
N PHE A 105 11.41 -4.53 -3.95
CA PHE A 105 10.15 -4.31 -4.66
C PHE A 105 9.15 -5.41 -4.26
N ILE A 106 7.90 -5.02 -4.06
CA ILE A 106 6.81 -5.95 -3.76
C ILE A 106 5.85 -5.96 -4.94
N LEU A 107 5.71 -7.12 -5.57
CA LEU A 107 4.67 -7.40 -6.55
C LEU A 107 3.43 -7.90 -5.81
N SER A 108 2.31 -7.19 -5.94
CA SER A 108 0.99 -7.70 -5.58
C SER A 108 0.28 -8.19 -6.83
N LEU A 109 -0.17 -9.43 -6.82
CA LEU A 109 -0.99 -9.99 -7.90
C LEU A 109 -2.40 -10.28 -7.40
N ARG A 110 -3.39 -9.76 -8.13
CA ARG A 110 -4.81 -9.99 -7.86
C ARG A 110 -5.43 -10.72 -9.02
N LEU A 111 -5.11 -12.00 -9.15
CA LEU A 111 -5.56 -12.82 -10.28
C LEU A 111 -7.01 -13.29 -10.10
N ASN A 112 -7.36 -13.75 -8.90
CA ASN A 112 -8.66 -14.38 -8.61
C ASN A 112 -9.41 -13.53 -7.59
N CYS A 113 -10.28 -12.64 -8.05
CA CYS A 113 -11.06 -11.77 -7.16
C CYS A 113 -12.14 -12.58 -6.43
N LYS A 114 -12.25 -12.38 -5.11
CA LYS A 114 -13.35 -12.97 -4.32
C LYS A 114 -14.74 -12.48 -4.77
N ILE A 115 -14.83 -11.21 -5.18
CA ILE A 115 -16.04 -10.65 -5.78
C ILE A 115 -15.87 -10.69 -7.30
N THR A 116 -16.72 -11.43 -7.99
CA THR A 116 -16.59 -11.71 -9.44
C THR A 116 -16.77 -10.49 -10.34
N THR A 117 -17.46 -9.45 -9.86
CA THR A 117 -17.61 -8.16 -10.56
C THR A 117 -16.38 -7.27 -10.42
N GLN A 118 -15.47 -7.58 -9.48
CA GLN A 118 -14.21 -6.86 -9.35
C GLN A 118 -13.21 -7.38 -10.37
N ARG A 119 -12.32 -6.47 -10.77
CA ARG A 119 -11.38 -6.74 -11.83
C ARG A 119 -10.03 -7.21 -11.29
N PRO A 120 -9.42 -8.24 -11.91
CA PRO A 120 -8.05 -8.63 -11.62
C PRO A 120 -7.08 -7.47 -11.84
N SER A 121 -6.01 -7.36 -11.06
CA SER A 121 -5.02 -6.29 -11.23
C SER A 121 -3.65 -6.70 -10.70
N PHE A 122 -2.68 -5.80 -10.83
CA PHE A 122 -1.38 -5.90 -10.19
C PHE A 122 -0.88 -4.54 -9.75
N SER A 123 0.07 -4.54 -8.82
CA SER A 123 0.83 -3.36 -8.45
C SER A 123 2.26 -3.74 -8.08
N ILE A 124 3.20 -2.84 -8.31
CA ILE A 124 4.55 -2.92 -7.78
C ILE A 124 4.76 -1.76 -6.81
N GLN A 125 5.16 -2.08 -5.58
CA GLN A 125 5.60 -1.12 -4.58
C GLN A 125 7.13 -1.12 -4.48
N ASN A 126 7.72 0.05 -4.22
CA ASN A 126 9.15 0.16 -3.86
C ASN A 126 9.37 -0.08 -2.35
N ALA A 127 10.63 0.01 -1.91
CA ALA A 127 11.00 -0.17 -0.50
C ALA A 127 10.34 0.83 0.46
N ASP A 128 9.93 1.99 -0.04
CA ASP A 128 9.23 3.04 0.70
C ASP A 128 7.70 2.84 0.71
N ASN A 129 7.22 1.67 0.26
CA ASN A 129 5.81 1.30 0.11
C ASN A 129 5.02 2.19 -0.88
N GLN A 130 5.70 2.91 -1.77
CA GLN A 130 5.07 3.71 -2.81
C GLN A 130 4.74 2.82 -4.00
N VAL A 131 3.51 2.91 -4.52
CA VAL A 131 3.11 2.22 -5.75
C VAL A 131 3.79 2.91 -6.93
N VAL A 132 4.72 2.21 -7.57
CA VAL A 132 5.51 2.71 -8.71
C VAL A 132 5.03 2.19 -10.06
N LEU A 133 4.19 1.16 -10.05
CA LEU A 133 3.53 0.62 -11.24
C LEU A 133 2.22 -0.05 -10.83
N LYS A 134 1.18 0.07 -11.65
CA LYS A 134 -0.12 -0.59 -11.45
C LYS A 134 -0.73 -1.00 -12.79
N ALA A 135 -1.71 -1.88 -12.76
CA ALA A 135 -2.31 -2.44 -13.97
C ALA A 135 -3.01 -1.41 -14.83
N TYR A 136 -3.70 -0.47 -14.20
CA TYR A 136 -4.55 0.54 -14.85
C TYR A 136 -4.00 1.92 -14.57
N ASP A 137 -3.06 2.32 -15.43
CA ASP A 137 -2.44 3.63 -15.41
C ASP A 137 -2.11 4.04 -16.85
N ASP A 138 -2.93 4.93 -17.41
CA ASP A 138 -2.75 5.41 -18.78
C ASP A 138 -1.43 6.18 -18.96
N SER A 139 -0.84 6.67 -17.87
CA SER A 139 0.45 7.37 -17.88
C SER A 139 1.66 6.44 -17.79
N ALA A 140 1.48 5.16 -17.42
CA ALA A 140 2.58 4.22 -17.23
C ALA A 140 3.20 3.73 -18.55
N GLY A 141 2.53 3.94 -19.68
CA GLY A 141 2.99 3.47 -20.98
C GLY A 141 2.96 1.93 -21.10
N ALA A 142 3.82 1.38 -21.96
CA ALA A 142 3.81 -0.06 -22.26
C ALA A 142 4.30 -0.89 -21.05
N ILE A 143 3.54 -1.91 -20.70
CA ILE A 143 3.87 -2.91 -19.67
C ILE A 143 4.01 -4.27 -20.33
N GLN A 144 5.09 -4.97 -20.02
CA GLN A 144 5.33 -6.33 -20.51
C GLN A 144 5.63 -7.28 -19.36
N PHE A 145 4.86 -8.36 -19.27
CA PHE A 145 5.15 -9.49 -18.40
C PHE A 145 5.93 -10.54 -19.17
N LEU A 146 7.01 -11.02 -18.60
CA LEU A 146 7.78 -12.13 -19.12
C LEU A 146 7.80 -13.24 -18.08
N LEU A 147 7.33 -14.43 -18.46
CA LEU A 147 7.40 -15.63 -17.63
C LEU A 147 8.48 -16.53 -18.21
N ASP A 148 9.55 -16.79 -17.44
CA ASP A 148 10.74 -17.50 -17.91
C ASP A 148 11.26 -16.97 -19.27
N ASN A 149 11.29 -15.63 -19.39
CA ASN A 149 11.67 -14.85 -20.58
C ASN A 149 10.71 -14.94 -21.79
N LYS A 150 9.63 -15.72 -21.72
CA LYS A 150 8.56 -15.67 -22.73
C LYS A 150 7.68 -14.44 -22.49
N ASN A 151 7.52 -13.61 -23.51
CA ASN A 151 6.75 -12.35 -23.41
C ASN A 151 5.24 -12.61 -23.53
N TYR A 152 4.48 -12.14 -22.53
CA TYR A 152 3.03 -12.17 -22.47
C TYR A 152 2.41 -10.77 -22.66
N GLY A 153 3.19 -9.71 -22.92
CA GLY A 153 2.71 -8.32 -22.98
C GLY A 153 2.04 -7.91 -21.66
N ASN A 154 1.06 -6.99 -21.69
CA ASN A 154 0.22 -6.72 -20.52
C ASN A 154 -0.94 -7.74 -20.43
N PRO A 155 -0.94 -8.71 -19.49
CA PRO A 155 -2.03 -9.68 -19.35
C PRO A 155 -3.29 -9.08 -18.71
N PHE A 156 -3.18 -7.87 -18.14
CA PHE A 156 -4.29 -7.12 -17.55
C PHE A 156 -4.92 -6.15 -18.54
N ASP A 157 -4.56 -6.18 -19.83
CA ASP A 157 -5.19 -5.35 -20.86
C ASP A 157 -6.73 -5.60 -20.90
N GLN A 158 -7.52 -4.52 -20.89
CA GLN A 158 -8.99 -4.56 -20.92
C GLN A 158 -9.55 -5.18 -22.20
N HIS A 159 -8.82 -5.07 -23.30
CA HIS A 159 -9.33 -5.41 -24.63
C HIS A 159 -9.17 -6.88 -24.99
N ASN A 160 -8.46 -7.68 -24.16
CA ASN A 160 -8.21 -9.09 -24.45
C ASN A 160 -8.22 -9.97 -23.18
N THR A 161 -9.41 -10.36 -22.75
CA THR A 161 -9.60 -11.20 -21.55
C THR A 161 -8.97 -12.60 -21.66
N LYS A 162 -8.92 -13.20 -22.86
CA LYS A 162 -8.29 -14.52 -23.09
C LYS A 162 -6.80 -14.54 -22.73
N LYS A 163 -6.14 -13.38 -22.82
CA LYS A 163 -4.73 -13.20 -22.48
C LYS A 163 -4.49 -13.42 -20.99
N LEU A 164 -5.40 -12.95 -20.14
CA LEU A 164 -5.33 -13.15 -18.70
C LEU A 164 -5.47 -14.62 -18.33
N ASP A 165 -6.42 -15.33 -18.93
CA ASP A 165 -6.64 -16.75 -18.65
C ASP A 165 -5.40 -17.59 -18.99
N SER A 166 -4.82 -17.36 -20.17
CA SER A 166 -3.56 -18.00 -20.56
C SER A 166 -2.43 -17.65 -19.59
N PHE A 167 -2.31 -16.38 -19.21
CA PHE A 167 -1.29 -15.93 -18.26
C PHE A 167 -1.44 -16.62 -16.90
N LYS A 168 -2.65 -16.73 -16.34
CA LYS A 168 -2.93 -17.42 -15.06
C LYS A 168 -2.46 -18.87 -15.07
N GLN A 169 -2.63 -19.59 -16.17
CA GLN A 169 -2.17 -20.98 -16.27
C GLN A 169 -0.64 -21.07 -16.34
N ASN A 170 -0.01 -20.19 -17.11
CA ASN A 170 1.44 -20.23 -17.33
C ASN A 170 2.23 -19.71 -16.12
N ILE A 171 1.73 -18.72 -15.38
CA ILE A 171 2.41 -18.18 -14.19
C ILE A 171 2.51 -19.22 -13.07
N LEU A 172 1.62 -20.21 -13.00
CA LEU A 172 1.71 -21.28 -12.00
C LEU A 172 2.93 -22.18 -12.21
N GLN A 173 3.38 -22.32 -13.46
CA GLN A 173 4.49 -23.21 -13.83
C GLN A 173 5.81 -22.47 -14.01
N ALA A 174 5.76 -21.14 -14.15
CA ALA A 174 6.93 -20.32 -14.36
C ALA A 174 7.88 -20.36 -13.15
N LYS A 175 9.18 -20.28 -13.37
CA LYS A 175 10.17 -20.13 -12.29
C LYS A 175 10.44 -18.67 -11.96
N ASN A 176 10.39 -17.81 -12.97
CA ASN A 176 10.72 -16.40 -12.88
C ASN A 176 9.61 -15.55 -13.50
N ILE A 177 9.29 -14.46 -12.83
CA ILE A 177 8.40 -13.40 -13.33
C ILE A 177 9.24 -12.16 -13.52
N LYS A 178 9.22 -11.60 -14.72
CA LYS A 178 9.80 -10.29 -15.01
C LYS A 178 8.73 -9.35 -15.51
N ILE A 179 8.79 -8.10 -15.06
CA ILE A 179 7.90 -7.04 -15.50
C ILE A 179 8.78 -5.93 -16.05
N PHE A 180 8.62 -5.60 -17.32
CA PHE A 180 9.34 -4.50 -17.96
C PHE A 180 8.39 -3.33 -18.19
N ASN A 181 8.82 -2.15 -17.76
CA ASN A 181 8.11 -0.89 -17.94
C ASN A 181 9.11 0.28 -17.96
N ALA A 182 8.95 1.20 -18.91
CA ALA A 182 9.72 2.44 -19.00
C ALA A 182 11.25 2.28 -18.83
N GLY A 183 11.85 1.25 -19.44
CA GLY A 183 13.31 0.99 -19.34
C GLY A 183 13.75 0.26 -18.07
N LYS A 184 12.83 -0.02 -17.14
CA LYS A 184 13.09 -0.72 -15.89
C LYS A 184 12.57 -2.16 -15.95
N LEU A 185 13.39 -3.09 -15.45
CA LEU A 185 13.07 -4.50 -15.35
C LEU A 185 12.96 -4.91 -13.87
N TYR A 186 11.77 -5.29 -13.45
CA TYR A 186 11.50 -5.87 -12.14
C TYR A 186 11.55 -7.39 -12.27
N SER A 187 12.33 -8.08 -11.43
CA SER A 187 12.46 -9.54 -11.47
C SER A 187 12.04 -10.15 -10.12
N PHE A 188 11.27 -11.23 -10.17
CA PHE A 188 10.76 -11.97 -9.01
C PHE A 188 10.93 -13.47 -9.26
N ASP A 189 11.47 -14.19 -8.29
CA ASP A 189 11.37 -15.65 -8.27
C ASP A 189 9.93 -16.05 -7.91
N ASN A 190 9.47 -17.17 -8.43
CA ASN A 190 8.07 -17.60 -8.35
C ASN A 190 7.87 -18.81 -7.43
N GLN A 191 8.54 -18.85 -6.28
CA GLN A 191 8.36 -19.95 -5.34
C GLN A 191 6.98 -19.87 -4.66
N LYS A 192 6.46 -21.03 -4.23
CA LYS A 192 5.09 -21.18 -3.71
C LYS A 192 4.00 -20.72 -4.70
N SER A 193 4.20 -20.99 -5.98
CA SER A 193 3.29 -20.56 -7.05
C SER A 193 1.87 -21.11 -6.91
N GLU A 194 1.67 -22.20 -6.15
CA GLU A 194 0.35 -22.72 -5.81
C GLU A 194 -0.55 -21.70 -5.10
N LEU A 195 0.02 -20.72 -4.39
CA LEU A 195 -0.73 -19.65 -3.73
C LEU A 195 -1.39 -18.69 -4.73
N LEU A 196 -0.93 -18.62 -5.98
CA LEU A 196 -1.56 -17.80 -7.03
C LEU A 196 -2.98 -18.26 -7.39
N ASN A 197 -3.38 -19.48 -6.99
CA ASN A 197 -4.75 -19.95 -7.12
C ASN A 197 -5.70 -19.43 -6.03
N LYS A 198 -5.18 -18.85 -4.94
CA LYS A 198 -6.03 -18.33 -3.87
C LYS A 198 -6.85 -17.12 -4.35
N ALA A 199 -8.06 -17.02 -3.82
CA ALA A 199 -8.91 -15.86 -4.05
C ALA A 199 -8.48 -14.70 -3.15
N VAL A 200 -8.37 -13.50 -3.72
CA VAL A 200 -7.90 -12.29 -3.04
C VAL A 200 -8.97 -11.19 -3.04
N SER A 201 -8.78 -10.18 -2.21
CA SER A 201 -9.55 -8.94 -2.26
C SER A 201 -9.05 -8.09 -3.42
N CYS A 202 -9.94 -7.84 -4.39
CA CYS A 202 -9.67 -6.91 -5.47
C CYS A 202 -10.22 -5.52 -5.12
N ASN A 203 -9.54 -4.48 -5.57
CA ASN A 203 -10.02 -3.11 -5.42
C ASN A 203 -10.36 -2.58 -6.82
N PRO A 204 -11.55 -1.97 -7.05
CA PRO A 204 -11.90 -1.38 -8.33
C PRO A 204 -10.97 -0.24 -8.79
N ASN A 205 -10.15 0.34 -7.90
CA ASN A 205 -9.33 1.53 -8.19
C ASN A 205 -7.81 1.26 -8.36
N THR A 206 -7.37 0.00 -8.53
CA THR A 206 -5.95 -0.38 -8.74
C THR A 206 -5.68 -1.15 -10.01
#